data_AF-A0A7L4MAY8-F1
#
_entry.id   AF-A0A7L4MAY8-F1
#
_cell.length_a   1.000
_cell.length_b   1.000
_cell.length_c   1.000
_cell.angle_alpha   90.00
_cell.angle_beta   90.00
_cell.angle_gamma   90.00
#
_symmetry.space_group_name_H-M   'P 1'
#
loop_
_entity.id
_entity.type
_entity.pdbx_description
1 polymer ?
#
loop_
_entity_poly.entity_id
_entity_poly.type
_entity_poly.pdbx_seq_one_letter_code
_entity_poly.pdbx_strand_id
1 'polypeptide(L)'
;KYTEFSISYYWINSRGQKTSIYHRSENVPIPPGKENETVTIPYDYTITSLESTSSTGTYYCDVKWHHIHIMGKGVFVLARDTGYVETYYVWEILITLTVLLAVLSITATALLLWKRK
;
A
#
# COMPACT_ATOMS: atom_id res chain seq x y z
N LYS A 1 -10.06 33.60 -5.70
CA LYS A 1 -9.36 32.83 -6.76
C LYS A 1 -9.21 31.36 -6.32
N TYR A 2 -8.69 31.06 -5.12
CA TYR A 2 -8.43 29.71 -4.54
C TYR A 2 -9.65 28.86 -4.15
N THR A 3 -10.86 29.40 -4.32
CA THR A 3 -12.09 28.77 -3.82
C THR A 3 -12.57 27.65 -4.73
N GLU A 4 -12.30 27.73 -6.03
CA GLU A 4 -12.74 26.74 -7.02
C GLU A 4 -11.56 25.94 -7.57
N PHE A 5 -11.53 24.64 -7.32
CA PHE A 5 -10.45 23.75 -7.77
C PHE A 5 -10.99 22.36 -8.09
N SER A 6 -10.20 21.56 -8.80
CA SER A 6 -10.55 20.17 -9.08
C SER A 6 -9.49 19.22 -8.54
N ILE A 7 -9.96 18.06 -8.08
CA ILE A 7 -9.12 16.98 -7.57
C ILE A 7 -9.34 15.78 -8.47
N SER A 8 -8.24 15.19 -8.93
CA SER A 8 -8.24 13.97 -9.74
C SER A 8 -7.42 12.88 -9.06
N TYR A 9 -8.02 11.71 -8.92
CA TYR A 9 -7.39 10.51 -8.42
C TYR A 9 -7.16 9.55 -9.58
N TYR A 10 -5.94 9.06 -9.71
CA TYR A 10 -5.56 8.09 -10.73
C TYR A 10 -4.41 7.23 -10.24
N TRP A 11 -4.15 6.13 -10.93
CA TRP A 11 -2.96 5.33 -10.69
C TRP A 11 -2.22 5.07 -12.00
N ILE A 12 -0.92 4.82 -11.87
CA ILE A 12 -0.04 4.48 -12.99
C ILE A 12 0.54 3.10 -12.74
N ASN A 13 0.36 2.20 -13.71
CA ASN A 13 0.85 0.82 -13.62
C ASN A 13 2.33 0.70 -13.99
N SER A 14 2.90 -0.50 -13.85
CA SER A 14 4.31 -0.77 -14.20
C SER A 14 4.65 -0.55 -15.67
N ARG A 15 3.65 -0.51 -16.56
CA ARG A 15 3.79 -0.18 -17.98
C ARG A 15 3.63 1.32 -18.27
N GLY A 16 3.48 2.15 -17.23
CA GLY A 16 3.25 3.59 -17.37
C GLY A 16 1.82 3.96 -17.80
N GLN A 17 0.88 3.02 -17.84
CA GLN A 17 -0.50 3.30 -18.22
C GLN A 17 -1.22 3.98 -17.06
N LYS A 18 -1.83 5.14 -17.36
CA LYS A 18 -2.61 5.92 -16.41
C LYS A 18 -4.09 5.53 -16.47
N THR A 19 -4.65 5.18 -15.31
CA THR A 19 -6.06 4.85 -15.15
C THR A 19 -6.72 5.83 -14.22
N SER A 20 -7.77 6.50 -14.69
CA SER A 20 -8.56 7.42 -13.87
C SER A 20 -9.40 6.64 -12.85
N ILE A 21 -9.43 7.11 -11.60
CA ILE A 21 -10.24 6.52 -10.53
C ILE A 21 -11.46 7.41 -10.29
N TYR A 22 -11.21 8.68 -9.97
CA TYR A 22 -12.26 9.61 -9.57
C TYR A 22 -11.84 11.04 -9.84
N HIS A 23 -12.83 11.89 -10.12
CA HIS A 23 -12.64 13.31 -10.35
C HIS A 23 -13.77 14.08 -9.68
N ARG A 24 -13.43 15.16 -8.98
CA ARG A 24 -14.38 16.07 -8.35
C ARG A 24 -13.93 17.52 -8.47
N SER A 25 -14.90 18.42 -8.53
CA SER A 25 -14.70 19.85 -8.46
C SER A 25 -15.24 20.37 -7.14
N GLU A 26 -14.49 21.26 -6.51
CA GLU A 26 -14.80 21.86 -5.22
C GLU A 26 -14.98 23.36 -5.39
N ASN A 27 -15.91 23.93 -4.63
CA ASN A 27 -16.06 25.36 -4.45
C ASN A 27 -16.25 25.67 -2.97
N VAL A 28 -15.21 26.22 -2.35
CA VAL A 28 -15.18 26.51 -0.91
C VAL A 28 -15.50 27.98 -0.67
N PRO A 29 -16.60 28.32 0.01
CA PRO A 29 -16.90 29.71 0.36
C PRO A 29 -15.95 30.22 1.45
N ILE A 30 -15.49 31.46 1.30
CA ILE A 30 -14.67 32.14 2.32
C ILE A 30 -15.64 32.91 3.24
N PRO A 31 -15.64 32.65 4.55
CA PRO A 31 -16.44 33.41 5.50
C PRO A 31 -16.02 34.89 5.52
N PRO A 32 -16.97 35.84 5.68
CA PRO A 32 -16.63 37.25 5.74
C PRO A 32 -15.69 37.55 6.93
N GLY A 33 -14.61 38.28 6.68
CA GLY A 33 -13.60 38.64 7.68
C GLY A 33 -12.51 37.57 7.89
N LYS A 34 -12.48 36.51 7.08
CA LYS A 34 -11.49 35.43 7.10
C LYS A 34 -10.64 35.36 5.83
N GLU A 35 -10.68 36.39 5.00
CA GLU A 35 -10.04 36.42 3.67
C GLU A 35 -8.51 36.39 3.74
N ASN A 36 -7.92 36.77 4.87
CA ASN A 36 -6.48 36.80 5.13
C ASN A 36 -5.97 35.60 5.95
N GLU A 37 -6.85 34.65 6.29
CA GLU A 37 -6.49 33.45 7.03
C GLU A 37 -6.25 32.27 6.09
N THR A 38 -5.37 31.36 6.49
CA THR A 38 -5.14 30.09 5.78
C THR A 38 -5.87 28.97 6.51
N VAL A 39 -6.65 28.19 5.77
CA VAL A 39 -7.33 27.00 6.28
C VAL A 39 -6.80 25.76 5.58
N THR A 40 -6.69 24.66 6.33
CA THR A 40 -6.38 23.33 5.78
C THR A 40 -7.62 22.47 5.86
N ILE A 41 -8.12 22.02 4.70
CA ILE A 41 -9.31 21.17 4.60
C ILE A 41 -8.87 19.82 4.01
N PRO A 42 -9.12 18.69 4.69
CA PRO A 42 -8.83 17.37 4.15
C PRO A 42 -9.85 17.00 3.07
N TYR A 43 -9.35 16.33 2.03
CA TYR A 43 -10.15 15.85 0.90
C TYR A 43 -9.89 14.37 0.69
N ASP A 44 -10.48 13.52 1.52
CA ASP A 44 -10.24 12.09 1.47
C ASP A 44 -11.09 11.41 0.40
N TYR A 45 -10.54 10.36 -0.20
CA TYR A 45 -11.25 9.49 -1.14
C TYR A 45 -10.94 8.03 -0.83
N THR A 46 -11.99 7.25 -0.53
CA THR A 46 -11.88 5.81 -0.30
C THR A 46 -12.19 5.07 -1.58
N ILE A 47 -11.23 4.27 -2.06
CA ILE A 47 -11.43 3.40 -3.22
C ILE A 47 -12.18 2.16 -2.74
N THR A 48 -13.42 1.98 -3.18
CA THR A 48 -14.32 0.90 -2.71
C THR A 48 -14.19 -0.40 -3.49
N SER A 49 -13.71 -0.37 -4.73
CA SER A 49 -13.44 -1.58 -5.52
C SER A 49 -12.22 -1.37 -6.42
N LEU A 50 -11.22 -2.22 -6.27
CA LEU A 50 -10.14 -2.39 -7.25
C LEU A 50 -10.53 -3.63 -8.06
N GLU A 51 -10.87 -3.45 -9.33
CA GLU A 51 -11.44 -4.49 -10.22
C GLU A 51 -10.53 -5.70 -10.51
N SER A 52 -9.35 -5.85 -9.87
CA SER A 52 -8.45 -7.03 -9.90
C SER A 52 -7.01 -6.66 -9.52
N THR A 53 -6.11 -7.65 -9.49
CA THR A 53 -4.64 -7.50 -9.60
C THR A 53 -4.15 -6.45 -10.59
N SER A 54 -4.93 -6.14 -11.64
CA SER A 54 -4.61 -5.09 -12.62
C SER A 54 -4.39 -3.72 -11.98
N SER A 55 -5.00 -3.45 -10.82
CA SER A 55 -4.93 -2.18 -10.10
C SER A 55 -3.62 -2.00 -9.31
N THR A 56 -2.60 -2.83 -9.55
CA THR A 56 -1.26 -2.63 -8.96
C THR A 56 -0.54 -1.46 -9.63
N GLY A 57 -0.10 -0.50 -8.83
CA GLY A 57 0.64 0.65 -9.32
C GLY A 57 0.82 1.75 -8.29
N THR A 58 1.28 2.91 -8.74
CA THR A 58 1.39 4.10 -7.88
C THR A 58 0.17 4.99 -8.06
N TYR A 59 -0.52 5.23 -6.96
CA TYR A 59 -1.72 6.05 -6.85
C TYR A 59 -1.34 7.49 -6.58
N TYR A 60 -1.95 8.42 -7.30
CA TYR A 60 -1.68 9.85 -7.20
C TYR A 60 -2.98 10.61 -6.93
N CYS A 61 -2.82 11.71 -6.19
CA CYS A 61 -3.80 12.77 -6.06
C CYS A 61 -3.23 14.01 -6.76
N ASP A 62 -4.05 14.63 -7.59
CA ASP A 62 -3.67 15.73 -8.47
C ASP A 62 -4.69 16.85 -8.30
N VAL A 63 -4.21 18.02 -7.90
CA VAL A 63 -5.05 19.19 -7.63
C VAL A 63 -4.76 20.24 -8.68
N LYS A 64 -5.81 20.67 -9.38
CA LYS A 64 -5.76 21.77 -10.34
C LYS A 64 -6.57 22.94 -9.86
N TRP A 65 -5.90 24.07 -9.75
CA TRP A 65 -6.48 25.31 -9.32
C TRP A 65 -6.04 26.44 -10.26
N HIS A 66 -6.93 26.82 -11.20
CA HIS A 66 -6.62 27.81 -12.23
C HIS A 66 -5.35 27.41 -13.02
N HIS A 67 -4.28 28.20 -12.95
CA HIS A 67 -2.96 27.93 -13.54
C HIS A 67 -2.02 27.09 -12.63
N ILE A 68 -2.42 26.80 -11.38
CA ILE A 68 -1.62 26.00 -10.46
C ILE A 68 -2.02 24.54 -10.60
N HIS A 69 -1.01 23.70 -10.74
CA HIS A 69 -1.17 22.25 -10.81
C HIS A 69 -0.17 21.61 -9.86
N ILE A 70 -0.68 20.86 -8.89
CA ILE A 70 0.14 20.19 -7.86
C ILE A 70 -0.21 18.71 -7.86
N MET A 71 0.81 17.87 -7.97
CA MET A 71 0.69 16.42 -7.87
C MET A 71 1.27 15.95 -6.54
N GLY A 72 0.55 15.09 -5.84
CA GLY A 72 1.06 14.41 -4.66
C GLY A 72 2.23 13.48 -4.98
N LYS A 73 3.02 13.11 -3.97
CA LYS A 73 4.16 12.18 -4.13
C LYS A 73 3.76 10.78 -4.62
N GLY A 74 2.50 10.44 -4.40
CA GLY A 74 1.92 9.16 -4.72
C GLY A 74 2.22 8.07 -3.68
N VAL A 75 1.46 6.99 -3.74
CA VAL A 75 1.57 5.82 -2.87
C VAL A 75 1.53 4.56 -3.72
N PHE A 76 2.51 3.69 -3.57
CA PHE A 76 2.50 2.40 -4.25
C PHE A 76 1.50 1.45 -3.56
N VAL A 77 0.60 0.88 -4.35
CA VAL A 77 -0.39 -0.10 -3.89
C VAL A 77 -0.17 -1.39 -4.67
N LEU A 78 -0.01 -2.48 -3.92
CA LEU A 78 0.09 -3.83 -4.45
C LEU A 78 -1.28 -4.51 -4.35
N ALA A 79 -2.00 -4.57 -5.47
CA ALA A 79 -3.29 -5.26 -5.54
C ALA A 79 -3.06 -6.76 -5.79
N ARG A 80 -3.61 -7.60 -4.92
CA ARG A 80 -3.54 -9.06 -5.04
C ARG A 80 -4.95 -9.62 -4.95
N ASP A 81 -5.25 -10.63 -5.76
CA ASP A 81 -6.58 -11.28 -5.75
C ASP A 81 -6.80 -12.05 -4.43
N THR A 82 -5.71 -12.51 -3.80
CA THR A 82 -5.70 -13.04 -2.44
C THR A 82 -5.03 -12.03 -1.51
N GLY A 83 -5.65 -11.73 -0.37
CA GLY A 83 -5.14 -10.75 0.59
C GLY A 83 -3.70 -11.02 1.05
N TYR A 84 -3.11 -10.09 1.82
CA TYR A 84 -1.77 -10.28 2.35
C TYR A 84 -1.74 -11.46 3.33
N VAL A 85 -1.14 -12.57 2.91
CA VAL A 85 -0.80 -13.70 3.78
C VAL A 85 0.61 -13.47 4.30
N GLU A 86 0.73 -13.14 5.59
CA GLU A 86 2.03 -13.16 6.26
C GLU A 86 2.64 -14.55 6.10
N THR A 87 3.89 -14.60 5.61
CA THR A 87 4.61 -15.83 5.32
C THR A 87 5.18 -16.44 6.60
N TYR A 88 4.31 -16.74 7.58
CA TYR A 88 4.66 -17.53 8.78
C TYR A 88 5.15 -18.94 8.42
N TYR A 89 4.78 -19.43 7.24
CA TYR A 89 5.16 -20.75 6.73
C TYR A 89 6.69 -20.99 6.68
N VAL A 90 7.47 -19.95 6.40
CA VAL A 90 8.94 -20.09 6.33
C VAL A 90 9.53 -20.39 7.71
N TRP A 91 9.01 -19.74 8.76
CA TRP A 91 9.42 -19.98 10.13
C TRP A 91 9.04 -21.38 10.62
N GLU A 92 7.83 -21.84 10.30
CA GLU A 92 7.37 -23.19 10.63
C GLU A 92 8.26 -24.26 9.99
N ILE A 93 8.66 -24.09 8.73
CA ILE A 93 9.60 -25.02 8.06
C ILE A 93 10.96 -25.02 8.77
N LEU A 94 11.51 -23.84 9.07
CA LEU A 94 12.81 -23.71 9.74
C LEU A 94 12.81 -24.38 11.11
N ILE A 95 11.77 -24.16 11.91
CA ILE A 95 11.62 -24.77 13.23
C ILE A 95 11.51 -26.29 13.09
N THR A 96 10.63 -26.77 12.21
CA THR A 96 10.42 -28.21 11.98
C THR A 96 11.71 -28.90 11.54
N LEU A 97 12.44 -28.30 10.59
CA LEU A 97 13.70 -28.83 10.10
C LEU A 97 14.76 -28.87 11.21
N THR A 98 14.85 -27.81 12.03
CA THR A 98 15.81 -27.73 13.13
C THR A 98 15.54 -28.78 14.20
N VAL A 99 14.27 -28.97 14.57
CA VAL A 99 13.86 -30.01 15.53
C VAL A 99 14.19 -31.41 14.99
N LEU A 100 13.89 -31.67 13.72
CA LEU A 100 14.20 -32.95 13.09
C LEU A 100 15.71 -33.24 13.12
N LEU A 101 16.54 -32.26 12.74
CA LEU A 101 18.00 -32.38 12.74
C LEU A 101 18.57 -32.57 14.15
N ALA A 102 18.00 -31.91 15.15
CA ALA A 102 18.39 -32.07 16.55
C ALA A 102 18.11 -33.50 17.05
N VAL A 103 16.91 -34.03 16.78
CA VAL A 103 16.54 -35.40 17.14
C VAL A 103 17.45 -36.42 16.46
N LEU A 104 17.73 -36.24 15.17
CA LEU A 104 18.64 -37.10 14.41
C LEU A 104 20.07 -37.05 14.97
N SER A 105 20.56 -35.88 15.38
CA SER A 105 21.90 -35.73 15.95
C SER A 105 22.02 -36.44 17.30
N ILE A 106 21.03 -36.28 18.18
CA ILE A 106 21.00 -36.93 19.50
C ILE A 106 20.93 -38.45 19.34
N THR A 107 20.02 -38.94 18.49
CA THR A 107 19.84 -40.39 18.27
C THR A 107 21.08 -41.04 17.65
N ALA A 108 21.70 -40.41 16.65
CA ALA A 108 22.95 -40.88 16.06
C ALA A 108 24.08 -40.94 17.09
N THR A 109 24.21 -39.90 17.94
CA THR A 109 25.23 -39.86 19.00
C THR A 109 25.00 -40.95 20.05
N ALA A 110 23.77 -41.16 20.48
CA ALA A 110 23.42 -42.21 21.43
C ALA A 110 23.69 -43.62 20.88
N LEU A 111 23.34 -43.89 19.63
CA LEU A 111 23.62 -45.15 18.93
C LEU A 111 25.13 -45.43 18.82
N LEU A 112 25.92 -44.41 18.48
CA LEU A 112 27.38 -44.53 18.41
C LEU A 112 28.00 -44.86 19.78
N LEU A 113 27.53 -44.21 20.85
CA LEU A 113 28.00 -44.49 22.21
C LEU A 113 27.58 -45.89 22.69
N TRP A 114 26.36 -46.33 22.39
CA TRP A 114 25.92 -47.69 22.69
C TRP A 114 26.83 -48.70 21.99
N LYS A 115 27.03 -48.58 20.68
CA LYS A 115 27.85 -49.54 19.91
C LYS A 115 29.30 -49.64 20.40
N ARG A 116 29.81 -48.59 21.05
CA ARG A 116 31.18 -48.53 21.58
C ARG A 116 31.32 -49.20 22.95
N LYS A 117 30.21 -49.51 23.62
CA LYS A 117 30.13 -50.27 24.87
C LYS A 117 29.96 -51.75 24.58
#